data_AF-A0A3M0YX99-F1
#
_entry.id   AF-A0A3M0YX99-F1
#
_cell.length_a   1.000
_cell.length_b   1.000
_cell.length_c   1.000
_cell.angle_alpha   90.00
_cell.angle_beta   90.00
_cell.angle_gamma   90.00
#
_symmetry.space_group_name_H-M   'P 1'
#
loop_
_entity.id
_entity.type
_entity.pdbx_description
1 polymer ?
#
loop_
_entity_poly.entity_id
_entity_poly.type
_entity_poly.pdbx_seq_one_letter_code
_entity_poly.pdbx_strand_id
1 'polypeptide(L)'
;MEKKELEIVALSHSMSQSQNYAVILGEKEGTRRLPIIIGAFEAQAIAVAMEGMTPNRPLTHDLFKNALETFGITLREVVINNLLDGIFYALLVCEHEGVTYEIDSRTSDALALAVR
;
A
#
# COMPACT_ATOMS: atom_id res chain seq x y z
N MET A 1 -13.96 15.78 -2.61
CA MET A 1 -13.00 15.77 -1.49
C MET A 1 -11.61 15.95 -2.10
N GLU A 2 -10.76 16.80 -1.54
CA GLU A 2 -9.43 17.06 -2.11
C GLU A 2 -8.48 15.92 -1.70
N LYS A 3 -7.97 15.18 -2.69
CA LYS A 3 -6.98 14.11 -2.47
C LYS A 3 -5.57 14.72 -2.40
N LYS A 4 -4.73 14.19 -1.53
CA LYS A 4 -3.30 14.56 -1.42
C LYS A 4 -2.45 13.37 -1.83
N GLU A 5 -1.57 13.58 -2.80
CA GLU A 5 -0.67 12.53 -3.28
C GLU A 5 0.40 12.25 -2.22
N LEU A 6 0.56 10.98 -1.89
CA LEU A 6 1.53 10.50 -0.92
C LEU A 6 2.54 9.57 -1.60
N GLU A 7 3.78 9.62 -1.14
CA GLU A 7 4.86 8.70 -1.54
C GLU A 7 5.46 8.02 -0.30
N ILE A 8 6.03 6.82 -0.48
CA ILE A 8 6.76 6.17 0.60
C ILE A 8 8.14 6.82 0.73
N VAL A 9 8.37 7.51 1.84
CA VAL A 9 9.63 8.21 2.13
C VAL A 9 10.63 7.30 2.83
N ALA A 10 10.15 6.46 3.74
CA ALA A 10 11.00 5.56 4.51
C ALA A 10 10.22 4.36 5.04
N LEU A 11 10.94 3.25 5.22
CA LEU A 11 10.48 2.07 5.94
C LEU A 11 11.54 1.76 7.00
N SER A 12 11.18 1.84 8.29
CA SER A 12 12.12 1.71 9.40
C SER A 12 11.62 0.77 10.50
N HIS A 13 12.54 0.19 11.25
CA HIS A 13 12.19 -0.65 12.40
C HIS A 13 11.65 0.22 13.54
N SER A 14 10.52 -0.17 14.16
CA SER A 14 10.01 0.52 15.34
C SER A 14 10.92 0.23 16.53
N MET A 15 11.38 1.27 17.23
CA MET A 15 12.22 1.10 18.42
C MET A 15 11.43 0.68 19.67
N SER A 16 10.09 0.72 19.65
CA SER A 16 9.25 0.48 20.83
C SER A 16 8.72 -0.95 20.96
N GLN A 17 8.68 -1.74 19.88
CA GLN A 17 8.16 -3.11 19.87
C GLN A 17 8.94 -3.99 18.88
N SER A 18 9.44 -5.14 19.35
CA SER A 18 10.50 -5.94 18.70
C SER A 18 10.13 -6.69 17.41
N GLN A 19 9.00 -6.37 16.76
CA GLN A 19 8.54 -7.02 15.52
C GLN A 19 7.76 -6.08 14.58
N ASN A 20 7.67 -4.78 14.90
CA ASN A 20 6.87 -3.82 14.14
C ASN A 20 7.75 -2.86 13.36
N TYR A 21 7.26 -2.44 12.19
CA TYR A 21 7.88 -1.47 11.31
C TYR A 21 7.01 -0.23 11.18
N ALA A 22 7.63 0.90 10.88
CA ALA A 22 6.95 2.13 10.52
C ALA A 22 7.19 2.43 9.04
N VAL A 23 6.12 2.56 8.27
CA VAL A 23 6.16 3.13 6.92
C VAL A 23 5.81 4.61 7.03
N ILE A 24 6.70 5.46 6.55
CA ILE A 24 6.51 6.91 6.56
C ILE A 24 6.04 7.33 5.18
N LEU A 25 4.78 7.74 5.08
CA LEU A 25 4.24 8.34 3.87
C LEU A 25 4.46 9.86 3.92
N GLY A 26 4.99 10.44 2.85
CA GLY A 26 5.18 11.87 2.71
C GLY A 26 4.24 12.45 1.67
N GLU A 27 3.70 13.63 1.94
CA GLU A 27 3.02 14.41 0.91
C GLU A 27 4.03 14.87 -0.14
N LYS A 28 3.77 14.55 -1.41
CA LYS A 28 4.71 14.75 -2.53
C LYS A 28 5.16 16.21 -2.70
N GLU A 29 4.24 17.16 -2.52
CA GLU A 29 4.49 18.59 -2.62
C GLU A 29 4.31 19.31 -1.27
N GLY A 30 4.54 18.58 -0.16
CA GLY A 30 4.29 19.10 1.18
C GLY A 30 5.29 18.63 2.22
N THR A 31 5.15 19.16 3.43
CA THR A 31 6.01 18.81 4.58
C THR A 31 5.37 17.78 5.50
N ARG A 32 4.11 17.39 5.25
CA ARG A 32 3.39 16.44 6.08
C ARG A 32 3.95 15.04 5.91
N ARG A 33 3.93 14.30 7.02
CA ARG A 33 4.35 12.90 7.12
C ARG A 33 3.28 12.13 7.88
N LEU A 34 2.95 10.95 7.40
CA LEU A 34 1.97 10.05 7.99
C LEU A 34 2.67 8.71 8.31
N PRO A 35 2.98 8.43 9.59
CA PRO A 35 3.53 7.15 9.99
C PRO A 35 2.43 6.08 10.07
N ILE A 36 2.68 4.92 9.50
CA ILE A 36 1.79 3.75 9.57
C ILE A 36 2.57 2.58 10.14
N ILE A 37 2.06 2.01 11.24
CA ILE A 37 2.69 0.87 11.91
C ILE A 37 2.18 -0.42 11.27
N ILE A 38 3.10 -1.28 10.86
CA ILE A 38 2.81 -2.56 10.20
C ILE A 38 3.68 -3.68 10.78
N GLY A 39 3.27 -4.93 10.56
CA GLY A 39 4.06 -6.09 10.95
C GLY A 39 5.26 -6.34 10.03
N ALA A 40 6.14 -7.24 10.45
CA ALA A 40 7.34 -7.60 9.70
C ALA A 40 7.03 -8.20 8.30
N PHE A 41 5.99 -9.02 8.18
CA PHE A 41 5.62 -9.63 6.90
C PHE A 41 5.08 -8.61 5.91
N GLU A 42 4.23 -7.70 6.37
CA GLU A 42 3.76 -6.57 5.55
C GLU A 42 4.92 -5.68 5.11
N ALA A 43 5.84 -5.36 6.02
CA ALA A 43 7.00 -4.54 5.73
C ALA A 43 7.90 -5.17 4.68
N GLN A 44 8.15 -6.48 4.79
CA GLN A 44 8.90 -7.24 3.80
C GLN A 44 8.21 -7.21 2.43
N ALA A 45 6.89 -7.38 2.38
CA ALA A 45 6.14 -7.38 1.11
C ALA A 45 6.22 -6.02 0.37
N ILE A 46 6.27 -4.91 1.12
CA ILE A 46 6.47 -3.56 0.58
C ILE A 46 7.93 -3.38 0.15
N ALA A 47 8.89 -3.73 1.02
CA ALA A 47 10.32 -3.53 0.78
C ALA A 47 10.82 -4.24 -0.49
N VAL A 48 10.42 -5.51 -0.70
CA VAL A 48 10.79 -6.28 -1.89
C VAL A 48 10.39 -5.56 -3.19
N ALA A 49 9.19 -4.97 -3.22
CA ALA A 49 8.72 -4.23 -4.38
C ALA A 49 9.41 -2.86 -4.52
N MET A 50 9.61 -2.14 -3.42
CA MET A 50 10.34 -0.86 -3.42
C MET A 50 11.79 -1.01 -3.89
N GLU A 51 12.44 -2.12 -3.57
CA GLU A 51 13.81 -2.44 -4.02
C GLU A 51 13.87 -2.92 -5.47
N GLY A 52 12.73 -3.07 -6.15
CA GLY A 52 12.66 -3.59 -7.51
C GLY A 52 13.12 -5.05 -7.63
N MET A 53 13.08 -5.81 -6.53
CA MET A 53 13.46 -7.22 -6.54
C MET A 53 12.43 -8.04 -7.30
N THR A 54 12.88 -8.82 -8.28
CA THR A 54 12.04 -9.73 -9.05
C THR A 54 12.21 -11.16 -8.53
N PRO A 55 11.23 -11.69 -7.78
CA PRO A 55 11.32 -13.05 -7.25
C PRO A 55 11.18 -14.08 -8.37
N ASN A 56 11.82 -15.26 -8.23
CA ASN A 56 11.73 -16.36 -9.21
C ASN A 56 10.30 -16.90 -9.39
N ARG A 57 9.42 -16.66 -8.41
CA ARG A 57 8.00 -17.02 -8.42
C ARG A 57 7.20 -15.84 -7.86
N PRO A 58 5.98 -15.58 -8.35
CA PRO A 58 5.14 -14.52 -7.83
C PRO A 58 4.88 -14.68 -6.32
N LEU A 59 5.09 -13.61 -5.55
CA LEU A 59 4.64 -13.52 -4.16
C LEU A 59 3.15 -13.18 -4.11
N THR A 60 2.57 -13.08 -2.91
CA THR A 60 1.12 -12.89 -2.72
C THR A 60 0.59 -11.64 -3.44
N HIS A 61 1.25 -10.50 -3.30
CA HIS A 61 0.82 -9.26 -3.97
C HIS A 61 1.08 -9.29 -5.48
N ASP A 62 2.11 -10.00 -5.95
CA ASP A 62 2.34 -10.22 -7.39
C ASP A 62 1.24 -11.12 -7.98
N LEU A 63 0.88 -12.19 -7.27
CA LEU A 63 -0.23 -13.07 -7.64
C LEU A 63 -1.55 -12.29 -7.71
N PHE A 64 -1.80 -11.40 -6.74
CA PHE A 64 -3.01 -10.58 -6.73
C PHE A 64 -3.03 -9.58 -7.89
N LYS A 65 -1.93 -8.88 -8.16
CA LYS A 65 -1.78 -8.01 -9.33
C LYS A 65 -2.03 -8.78 -10.63
N ASN A 66 -1.37 -9.92 -10.80
CA ASN A 66 -1.55 -10.77 -11.99
C ASN A 66 -3.00 -11.24 -12.15
N ALA A 67 -3.69 -11.56 -11.04
CA ALA A 67 -5.10 -11.95 -11.09
C ALA A 67 -5.97 -10.78 -11.57
N LEU A 68 -5.80 -9.57 -11.01
CA LEU A 68 -6.53 -8.38 -11.47
C LEU A 68 -6.30 -8.14 -12.96
N GLU A 69 -5.05 -8.13 -13.40
CA GLU A 69 -4.69 -7.93 -14.82
C GLU A 69 -5.28 -9.01 -15.73
N THR A 70 -5.25 -10.28 -15.30
CA THR A 70 -5.82 -11.41 -16.07
C THR A 70 -7.32 -11.25 -16.29
N PHE A 71 -8.04 -10.70 -15.31
CA PHE A 71 -9.47 -10.42 -15.42
C PHE A 71 -9.77 -9.03 -16.01
N GLY A 72 -8.76 -8.32 -16.54
CA GLY A 72 -8.94 -6.99 -17.14
C GLY A 72 -9.35 -5.93 -16.12
N ILE A 73 -8.89 -6.06 -14.87
CA ILE A 73 -9.13 -5.11 -13.79
C ILE A 73 -7.86 -4.27 -13.62
N THR A 74 -8.00 -2.95 -13.69
CA THR A 74 -6.90 -2.01 -13.48
C THR A 74 -6.99 -1.39 -12.08
N LEU A 75 -5.96 -1.53 -11.25
CA LEU A 75 -5.83 -0.74 -10.03
C LEU A 75 -5.45 0.70 -10.41
N ARG A 76 -6.37 1.65 -10.21
CA ARG A 76 -6.19 3.07 -10.60
C ARG A 76 -5.45 3.85 -9.54
N GLU A 77 -5.84 3.69 -8.29
CA GLU A 77 -5.22 4.37 -7.16
C GLU A 77 -5.50 3.62 -5.86
N VAL A 78 -4.72 3.96 -4.85
CA VAL A 78 -4.94 3.56 -3.46
C VAL A 78 -5.28 4.80 -2.66
N VAL A 79 -6.35 4.74 -1.86
CA VAL A 79 -6.82 5.88 -1.07
C VAL A 79 -6.84 5.50 0.40
N ILE A 80 -6.02 6.16 1.22
CA ILE A 80 -6.14 6.09 2.68
C ILE A 80 -7.19 7.10 3.09
N ASN A 81 -8.36 6.62 3.53
CA ASN A 81 -9.57 7.45 3.64
C ASN A 81 -10.11 7.57 5.08
N ASN A 82 -9.67 6.74 6.02
CA ASN A 82 -10.19 6.77 7.38
C ASN A 82 -9.16 6.41 8.44
N LEU A 83 -9.42 6.86 9.67
CA LEU A 83 -8.69 6.50 10.88
C LEU A 83 -9.70 6.27 12.00
N LEU A 84 -9.88 5.02 12.40
CA LEU A 84 -10.79 4.63 13.50
C LEU A 84 -10.00 3.91 14.56
N ASP A 85 -10.10 4.36 15.82
CA ASP A 85 -9.41 3.76 16.97
C ASP A 85 -7.90 3.53 16.75
N GLY A 86 -7.24 4.45 16.02
CA GLY A 86 -5.82 4.39 15.70
C GLY A 86 -5.46 3.47 14.52
N ILE A 87 -6.45 2.91 13.83
CA ILE A 87 -6.29 2.02 12.68
C ILE A 87 -6.62 2.76 11.40
N PHE A 88 -5.67 2.83 10.47
CA PHE A 88 -5.89 3.37 9.13
C PHE A 88 -6.62 2.36 8.24
N TYR A 89 -7.55 2.88 7.44
CA TYR A 89 -8.25 2.14 6.40
C TYR A 89 -7.83 2.64 5.03
N ALA A 90 -7.80 1.75 4.06
CA ALA A 90 -7.51 2.09 2.68
C ALA A 90 -8.50 1.43 1.72
N LEU A 91 -8.66 2.04 0.55
CA LEU A 91 -9.42 1.52 -0.56
C LEU A 91 -8.48 1.25 -1.74
N LEU A 92 -8.66 0.11 -2.38
CA LEU A 92 -8.18 -0.11 -3.74
C LEU A 92 -9.27 0.40 -4.69
N VAL A 93 -8.96 1.44 -5.46
CA VAL A 93 -9.86 1.95 -6.49
C VAL A 93 -9.52 1.24 -7.79
N CYS A 94 -10.35 0.28 -8.16
CA CYS A 94 -10.18 -0.54 -9.35
C CYS A 94 -11.15 -0.11 -10.46
N GLU A 95 -10.75 -0.30 -11.71
CA GLU A 95 -11.61 -0.12 -12.87
C GLU A 95 -11.72 -1.42 -13.66
N HIS A 96 -12.94 -1.77 -14.05
CA HIS A 96 -13.23 -2.88 -14.95
C HIS A 96 -14.36 -2.49 -15.89
N GLU A 97 -14.13 -2.61 -17.20
CA GLU A 97 -15.10 -2.25 -18.24
C GLU A 97 -15.69 -0.82 -18.09
N GLY A 98 -14.85 0.13 -17.67
CA GLY A 98 -15.26 1.53 -17.45
C GLY A 98 -16.07 1.77 -16.18
N VAL A 99 -16.29 0.73 -15.35
CA VAL A 99 -16.94 0.84 -14.04
C VAL A 99 -15.88 0.85 -12.96
N THR A 100 -16.00 1.79 -12.02
CA THR A 100 -15.13 1.90 -10.85
C THR A 100 -15.68 1.09 -9.69
N TYR A 101 -14.80 0.33 -9.05
CA TYR A 101 -15.07 -0.47 -7.86
C TYR A 101 -14.11 -0.07 -6.74
N GLU A 102 -14.63 0.00 -5.52
CA GLU A 102 -13.84 0.23 -4.32
C GLU A 102 -13.77 -1.07 -3.52
N ILE A 103 -12.55 -1.50 -3.18
CA ILE A 103 -12.30 -2.69 -2.36
C ILE A 103 -11.65 -2.25 -1.06
N ASP A 104 -12.27 -2.59 0.07
CA ASP A 104 -11.69 -2.37 1.39
C ASP A 104 -10.38 -3.12 1.57
N SER A 105 -9.39 -2.46 2.13
CA SER A 105 -8.03 -2.97 2.25
C SER A 105 -7.33 -2.42 3.47
N ARG A 106 -6.50 -3.26 4.10
CA ARG A 106 -5.53 -2.77 5.08
C ARG A 106 -4.55 -1.86 4.36
N THR A 107 -4.13 -0.78 5.02
CA THR A 107 -3.20 0.17 4.41
C THR A 107 -1.88 -0.49 3.99
N SER A 108 -1.40 -1.51 4.70
CA SER A 108 -0.22 -2.28 4.32
C SER A 108 -0.35 -2.99 2.97
N ASP A 109 -1.48 -3.64 2.72
CA ASP A 109 -1.71 -4.38 1.48
C ASP A 109 -1.89 -3.43 0.30
N ALA A 110 -2.60 -2.32 0.54
CA ALA A 110 -2.79 -1.28 -0.45
C ALA A 110 -1.46 -0.64 -0.86
N LEU A 111 -0.59 -0.31 0.11
CA LEU A 111 0.75 0.19 -0.17
C LEU A 111 1.60 -0.83 -0.94
N ALA A 112 1.55 -2.11 -0.56
CA ALA A 112 2.28 -3.18 -1.24
C ALA A 112 1.86 -3.35 -2.71
N LEU A 113 0.59 -3.13 -3.04
CA LEU A 113 0.11 -3.12 -4.43
C LEU A 113 0.47 -1.83 -5.16
N ALA A 114 0.42 -0.67 -4.48
CA ALA A 114 0.73 0.62 -5.10
C ALA A 114 2.19 0.76 -5.55
N VAL A 115 3.12 0.09 -4.87
CA VAL A 115 4.56 0.12 -5.22
C VAL A 115 4.97 -0.89 -6.31
N ARG A 116 4.03 -1.64 -6.89
CA ARG A 116 4.31 -2.74 -7.84
C ARG A 116 3.90 -2.45 -9.28
#